data_AF-A0AAV5TYN5-F1
#
_entry.id   AF-A0AAV5TYN5-F1
#
_cell.length_a   1.000
_cell.length_b   1.000
_cell.length_c   1.000
_cell.angle_alpha   90.00
_cell.angle_beta   90.00
_cell.angle_gamma   90.00
#
_symmetry.space_group_name_H-M   'P 1'
#
loop_
_entity.id
_entity.type
_entity.pdbx_description
1 polymer ?
#
loop_
_entity_poly.entity_id
_entity_poly.type
_entity_poly.pdbx_seq_one_letter_code
_entity_poly.pdbx_strand_id
1 'polypeptide(L)'
;MVKAGSTKQGVHARTSVDQARKSERARELKKHKKERANIRVAIAKTGSTNTDNIEKLLDLERQLCGLDEPKFHVNVLLAKQKNLLSNFDKARALFKKSSKPDDKASLDRLNVTVKDYYAKCAAIRREADVSEVGMS
;
A
#
# COMPACT_ATOMS: atom_id res chain seq x y z
N MET A 1 -39.13 31.24 -38.30
CA MET A 1 -38.72 29.83 -38.08
C MET A 1 -37.49 29.84 -37.17
N VAL A 2 -37.62 29.33 -35.93
CA VAL A 2 -36.60 29.47 -34.88
C VAL A 2 -35.49 28.42 -35.07
N LYS A 3 -34.23 28.88 -35.15
CA LYS A 3 -33.04 28.06 -35.38
C LYS A 3 -32.66 27.32 -34.08
N ALA A 4 -32.54 26.00 -34.16
CA ALA A 4 -32.18 25.18 -33.01
C ALA A 4 -30.73 25.45 -32.54
N GLY A 5 -30.57 25.77 -31.25
CA GLY A 5 -29.43 25.31 -30.46
C GLY A 5 -28.17 26.18 -30.37
N SER A 6 -28.26 27.51 -30.29
CA SER A 6 -27.09 28.35 -29.93
C SER A 6 -27.28 29.03 -28.58
N THR A 7 -26.41 28.71 -27.62
CA THR A 7 -26.27 29.47 -26.35
C THR A 7 -25.22 30.56 -26.51
N LYS A 8 -25.38 31.67 -25.77
CA LYS A 8 -24.62 32.94 -25.88
C LYS A 8 -23.08 32.86 -25.74
N GLN A 9 -22.50 31.67 -25.54
CA GLN A 9 -21.04 31.48 -25.42
C GLN A 9 -20.42 30.51 -26.46
N GLY A 10 -21.14 30.13 -27.52
CA GLY A 10 -20.55 29.36 -28.64
C GLY A 10 -20.16 27.91 -28.30
N VAL A 11 -20.26 27.47 -27.05
CA VAL A 11 -20.06 26.08 -26.66
C VAL A 11 -21.30 25.29 -27.08
N HIS A 12 -21.17 24.44 -28.09
CA HIS A 12 -22.20 23.46 -28.42
C HIS A 12 -22.50 22.64 -27.16
N ALA A 13 -23.73 22.74 -26.64
CA ALA A 13 -24.17 21.87 -25.56
C ALA A 13 -23.99 20.44 -26.05
N ARG A 14 -23.11 19.68 -25.37
CA ARG A 14 -22.87 18.27 -25.67
C ARG A 14 -24.20 17.57 -25.83
N THR A 15 -24.37 16.85 -26.95
CA THR A 15 -25.61 16.15 -27.28
C THR A 15 -26.04 15.23 -26.13
N SER A 16 -27.35 14.98 -25.98
CA SER A 16 -27.89 14.11 -24.91
C SER A 16 -27.20 12.75 -24.83
N VAL A 17 -26.77 12.21 -25.98
CA VAL A 17 -25.99 10.98 -26.11
C VAL A 17 -24.57 11.10 -25.53
N ASP A 18 -23.92 12.25 -25.71
CA ASP A 18 -22.57 12.52 -25.18
C ASP A 18 -22.59 12.69 -23.65
N GLN A 19 -23.68 13.25 -23.11
CA GLN A 19 -23.94 13.29 -21.66
C GLN A 19 -24.21 11.89 -21.09
N ALA A 20 -25.00 11.07 -21.79
CA ALA A 20 -25.27 9.69 -21.40
C ALA A 20 -23.96 8.87 -21.32
N ARG A 21 -23.12 8.91 -22.36
CA ARG A 21 -21.80 8.23 -22.39
C ARG A 21 -20.86 8.68 -21.27
N LYS A 22 -20.85 9.99 -20.95
CA LYS A 22 -20.08 10.49 -19.80
C LYS A 22 -20.60 9.97 -18.47
N SER A 23 -21.92 9.89 -18.31
CA SER A 23 -22.55 9.36 -17.10
C SER A 23 -22.26 7.87 -16.92
N GLU A 24 -22.24 7.09 -18.01
CA GLU A 24 -21.87 5.68 -17.99
C GLU A 24 -20.41 5.47 -17.63
N ARG A 25 -19.49 6.21 -18.27
CA ARG A 25 -18.06 6.17 -17.92
C ARG A 25 -17.82 6.53 -16.45
N ALA A 26 -18.56 7.51 -15.91
CA ALA A 26 -18.47 7.87 -14.51
C ALA A 26 -18.97 6.76 -13.57
N ARG A 27 -20.05 6.06 -13.93
CA ARG A 27 -20.56 4.89 -13.19
C ARG A 27 -19.56 3.73 -13.22
N GLU A 28 -18.96 3.47 -14.38
CA GLU A 28 -17.95 2.43 -14.56
C GLU A 28 -16.67 2.71 -13.75
N LEU A 29 -16.17 3.95 -13.78
CA LEU A 29 -15.04 4.36 -12.95
C LEU A 29 -15.32 4.21 -11.45
N LYS A 30 -16.56 4.49 -11.01
CA LYS A 30 -16.98 4.25 -9.61
C LYS A 30 -16.98 2.76 -9.29
N LYS A 31 -17.46 1.90 -10.20
CA LYS A 31 -17.43 0.44 -10.04
C LYS A 31 -15.99 -0.08 -9.91
N HIS A 32 -15.10 0.31 -10.83
CA HIS A 32 -13.69 -0.06 -10.79
C HIS A 32 -12.99 0.47 -9.53
N LYS A 33 -13.36 1.66 -9.04
CA LYS A 33 -12.83 2.19 -7.76
C LYS A 33 -13.23 1.30 -6.58
N LYS A 34 -14.49 0.85 -6.54
CA LYS A 34 -15.00 -0.05 -5.48
C LYS A 34 -14.36 -1.43 -5.57
N GLU A 35 -14.23 -2.00 -6.76
CA GLU A 35 -13.56 -3.29 -6.98
C GLU A 35 -12.08 -3.24 -6.56
N ARG A 36 -11.34 -2.20 -6.94
CA ARG A 36 -9.96 -2.00 -6.47
C ARG A 36 -9.86 -1.91 -4.96
N ALA A 37 -10.83 -1.27 -4.29
CA ALA A 37 -10.87 -1.22 -2.84
C ALA A 37 -11.12 -2.61 -2.23
N ASN A 38 -12.05 -3.38 -2.79
CA ASN A 38 -12.36 -4.74 -2.35
C ASN A 38 -11.18 -5.69 -2.53
N ILE A 39 -10.47 -5.62 -3.66
CA ILE A 39 -9.26 -6.41 -3.92
C ILE A 39 -8.17 -6.09 -2.88
N ARG A 40 -7.95 -4.80 -2.57
CA ARG A 40 -7.00 -4.40 -1.52
C ARG A 40 -7.37 -4.97 -0.14
N VAL A 41 -8.67 -4.99 0.18
CA VAL A 41 -9.16 -5.60 1.43
C VAL A 41 -8.93 -7.11 1.42
N ALA A 42 -9.22 -7.80 0.32
CA ALA A 42 -9.01 -9.24 0.18
C ALA A 42 -7.53 -9.62 0.36
N ILE A 43 -6.63 -8.88 -0.29
CA ILE A 43 -5.17 -9.07 -0.15
C ILE A 43 -4.72 -8.85 1.30
N ALA A 44 -5.22 -7.79 1.96
CA ALA A 44 -4.88 -7.54 3.36
C ALA A 44 -5.35 -8.68 4.29
N LYS A 45 -6.44 -9.37 3.93
CA LYS A 45 -7.03 -10.48 4.70
C LYS A 45 -6.34 -11.82 4.48
N THR A 46 -5.85 -12.11 3.28
CA THR A 46 -5.23 -13.41 2.97
C THR A 46 -3.85 -13.61 3.60
N GLY A 47 -3.20 -12.54 4.08
CA GLY A 47 -2.02 -12.62 4.94
C GLY A 47 -0.72 -13.09 4.25
N SER A 48 -0.78 -13.82 3.13
CA SER A 48 0.42 -14.32 2.44
C SER A 48 1.29 -13.20 1.88
N THR A 49 0.70 -12.07 1.49
CA THR A 49 1.49 -10.90 1.08
C THR A 49 2.22 -10.25 2.26
N ASN A 50 1.78 -10.46 3.49
CA ASN A 50 2.42 -9.85 4.66
C ASN A 50 3.70 -10.60 5.02
N THR A 51 3.73 -11.93 4.93
CA THR A 51 4.95 -12.72 5.17
C THR A 51 6.03 -12.37 4.16
N ASP A 52 5.71 -12.34 2.87
CA ASP A 52 6.66 -11.99 1.80
C ASP A 52 7.17 -10.54 1.93
N ASN A 53 6.34 -9.64 2.47
CA ASN A 53 6.74 -8.26 2.72
C ASN A 53 7.65 -8.13 3.95
N ILE A 54 7.48 -8.98 4.97
CA ILE A 54 8.37 -9.01 6.13
C ILE A 54 9.75 -9.50 5.73
N GLU A 55 9.86 -10.58 4.95
CA GLU A 55 11.17 -11.07 4.48
C GLU A 55 11.93 -9.98 3.71
N LYS A 56 11.26 -9.30 2.78
CA LYS A 56 11.84 -8.15 2.06
C LYS A 56 12.26 -7.01 2.97
N LEU A 57 11.50 -6.74 4.04
CA LEU A 57 11.87 -5.71 5.01
C LEU A 57 13.11 -6.09 5.81
N LEU A 58 13.26 -7.38 6.16
CA LEU A 58 14.44 -7.89 6.86
C LEU A 58 15.68 -7.86 5.96
N ASP A 59 15.54 -8.25 4.69
CA ASP A 59 16.63 -8.15 3.70
C ASP A 59 17.11 -6.70 3.52
N LEU A 60 16.18 -5.74 3.54
CA LEU A 60 16.51 -4.31 3.49
C LEU A 60 17.24 -3.87 4.77
N GLU A 61 16.82 -4.34 5.94
CA GLU A 61 17.48 -4.01 7.21
C GLU A 61 18.91 -4.57 7.26
N ARG A 62 19.15 -5.80 6.78
CA ARG A 62 20.49 -6.39 6.69
C ARG A 62 21.42 -5.59 5.79
N GLN A 63 20.92 -5.16 4.62
CA GLN A 63 21.67 -4.28 3.72
C GLN A 63 21.96 -2.90 4.34
N LEU A 64 21.00 -2.34 5.10
CA LEU A 64 21.17 -1.05 5.77
C LEU A 64 22.19 -1.13 6.93
N CYS A 65 22.28 -2.26 7.61
CA CYS A 65 23.25 -2.50 8.67
C CYS A 65 24.62 -2.96 8.14
N GLY A 66 24.83 -3.02 6.82
CA GLY A 66 26.10 -3.42 6.21
C GLY A 66 26.44 -4.92 6.32
N LEU A 67 25.49 -5.75 6.78
CA LEU A 67 25.67 -7.21 6.88
C LEU A 67 25.63 -7.89 5.51
N ASP A 68 24.83 -7.35 4.59
CA ASP A 68 24.69 -7.83 3.22
C ASP A 68 25.06 -6.72 2.24
N GLU A 69 25.57 -7.09 1.06
CA GLU A 69 25.93 -6.12 0.02
C GLU A 69 24.69 -5.33 -0.45
N PRO A 70 24.70 -3.98 -0.36
CA PRO A 70 23.55 -3.16 -0.70
C PRO A 70 23.30 -3.14 -2.21
N LYS A 71 22.12 -3.61 -2.62
CA LYS A 71 21.71 -3.62 -4.05
C LYS A 71 21.40 -2.22 -4.60
N PHE A 72 21.11 -1.28 -3.72
CA PHE A 72 20.75 0.09 -4.07
C PHE A 72 21.42 1.07 -3.09
N HIS A 73 21.48 2.34 -3.48
CA HIS A 73 21.90 3.42 -2.59
C HIS A 73 21.02 3.50 -1.32
N VAL A 74 21.61 3.86 -0.17
CA VAL A 74 20.95 3.91 1.15
C VAL A 74 19.60 4.64 1.14
N ASN A 75 19.52 5.81 0.49
CA ASN A 75 18.26 6.56 0.36
C ASN A 75 17.14 5.76 -0.34
N VAL A 76 17.49 4.93 -1.32
CA VAL A 76 16.54 4.08 -2.04
C VAL A 76 16.09 2.92 -1.16
N LEU A 77 17.01 2.34 -0.37
CA LEU A 77 16.69 1.28 0.60
C LEU A 77 15.71 1.79 1.66
N LEU A 78 15.99 2.96 2.26
CA LEU A 78 15.09 3.61 3.23
C LEU A 78 13.71 3.93 2.63
N ALA A 79 13.67 4.42 1.38
CA ALA A 79 12.41 4.69 0.69
C ALA A 79 11.59 3.42 0.45
N LYS A 80 12.24 2.31 0.07
CA LYS A 80 11.60 0.99 -0.10
C LYS A 80 11.08 0.44 1.23
N GLN A 81 11.88 0.54 2.30
CA GLN A 81 11.48 0.11 3.64
C GLN A 81 10.25 0.89 4.11
N LYS A 82 10.26 2.22 3.97
CA LYS A 82 9.12 3.09 4.31
C LYS A 82 7.86 2.74 3.50
N ASN A 83 8.00 2.44 2.21
CA ASN A 83 6.86 2.07 1.36
C ASN A 83 6.21 0.76 1.81
N LEU A 84 7.03 -0.26 2.10
CA LEU A 84 6.56 -1.55 2.58
C LEU A 84 5.85 -1.41 3.93
N LEU A 85 6.45 -0.70 4.91
CA LEU A 85 5.81 -0.42 6.20
C LEU A 85 4.50 0.36 6.06
N SER A 86 4.42 1.30 5.12
CA SER A 86 3.18 2.05 4.84
C SER A 86 2.02 1.14 4.42
N ASN A 87 2.29 0.00 3.78
CA ASN A 87 1.25 -0.96 3.41
C ASN A 87 0.67 -1.66 4.64
N PHE A 88 1.51 -1.99 5.62
CA PHE A 88 1.05 -2.50 6.93
C PHE A 88 0.20 -1.47 7.67
N ASP A 89 0.62 -0.20 7.68
CA ASP A 89 -0.17 0.87 8.31
C ASP A 89 -1.55 1.05 7.66
N LYS A 90 -1.62 0.98 6.32
CA LYS A 90 -2.90 1.05 5.59
C LYS A 90 -3.80 -0.14 5.94
N ALA A 91 -3.25 -1.35 6.00
CA ALA A 91 -3.99 -2.55 6.39
C ALA A 91 -4.49 -2.44 7.84
N ARG A 92 -3.64 -1.97 8.76
CA ARG A 92 -3.97 -1.74 10.16
C ARG A 92 -5.10 -0.71 10.31
N ALA A 93 -5.02 0.40 9.58
CA ALA A 93 -6.04 1.45 9.59
C ALA A 93 -7.38 0.95 9.02
N LEU A 94 -7.34 0.02 8.06
CA LEU A 94 -8.53 -0.60 7.50
C LEU A 94 -9.24 -1.50 8.52
N PHE A 95 -8.48 -2.39 9.18
CA PHE A 95 -9.06 -3.29 10.17
C PHE A 95 -9.51 -2.56 11.45
N LYS A 96 -8.76 -1.54 11.89
CA LYS A 96 -9.12 -0.73 13.06
C LYS A 96 -10.46 0.01 12.91
N LYS A 97 -10.85 0.35 11.68
CA LYS A 97 -12.13 1.02 11.39
C LYS A 97 -13.31 0.05 11.24
N SER A 98 -13.05 -1.26 11.19
CA SER A 98 -14.09 -2.26 11.00
C SER A 98 -14.65 -2.76 12.33
N SER A 99 -15.97 -2.98 12.37
CA SER A 99 -16.65 -3.58 13.52
C SER A 99 -16.76 -5.11 13.44
N LYS A 100 -16.18 -5.74 12.40
CA LYS A 100 -16.29 -7.19 12.18
C LYS A 100 -15.31 -7.97 13.06
N PRO A 101 -15.73 -9.06 13.72
CA PRO A 101 -14.85 -9.89 14.53
C PRO A 101 -13.63 -10.43 13.76
N ASP A 102 -13.81 -10.88 12.52
CA ASP A 102 -12.73 -11.39 11.67
C ASP A 102 -11.65 -10.34 11.37
N ASP A 103 -12.06 -9.07 11.26
CA ASP A 103 -11.15 -7.96 11.02
C ASP A 103 -10.33 -7.64 12.29
N LYS A 104 -10.91 -7.86 13.48
CA LYS A 104 -10.17 -7.77 14.75
C LYS A 104 -9.10 -8.87 14.86
N ALA A 105 -9.44 -10.12 14.54
CA ALA A 105 -8.46 -11.20 14.51
C ALA A 105 -7.34 -10.93 13.48
N SER A 106 -7.69 -10.37 12.33
CA SER A 106 -6.72 -9.96 11.30
C SER A 106 -5.82 -8.82 11.78
N LEU A 107 -6.37 -7.84 12.52
CA LEU A 107 -5.62 -6.76 13.13
C LEU A 107 -4.62 -7.27 14.17
N ASP A 108 -5.05 -8.19 15.03
CA ASP A 108 -4.19 -8.77 16.07
C ASP A 108 -3.03 -9.55 15.45
N ARG A 109 -3.30 -10.37 14.42
CA ARG A 109 -2.24 -11.04 13.64
C ARG A 109 -1.26 -10.06 13.03
N LEU A 110 -1.77 -8.98 12.40
CA LEU A 110 -0.93 -7.95 11.80
C LEU A 110 -0.02 -7.26 12.83
N ASN A 111 -0.56 -6.96 14.02
CA ASN A 111 0.21 -6.35 15.10
C ASN A 111 1.31 -7.29 15.60
N VAL A 112 1.03 -8.60 15.72
CA VAL A 112 2.04 -9.60 16.08
C VAL A 112 3.13 -9.68 15.02
N THR A 113 2.77 -9.73 13.74
CA THR A 113 3.74 -9.74 12.63
C THR A 113 4.65 -8.51 12.64
N VAL A 114 4.08 -7.32 12.83
CA VAL A 114 4.87 -6.07 12.91
C VAL A 114 5.78 -6.06 14.14
N LYS A 115 5.32 -6.57 15.29
CA LYS A 115 6.13 -6.69 16.50
C LYS A 115 7.32 -7.64 16.28
N ASP A 116 7.06 -8.79 15.68
CA ASP A 116 8.09 -9.78 15.34
C ASP A 116 9.15 -9.19 14.40
N TYR A 117 8.72 -8.44 13.38
CA TYR A 117 9.62 -7.71 12.49
C TYR A 117 10.58 -6.78 13.24
N TYR A 118 10.09 -5.95 14.16
CA TYR A 118 10.95 -5.05 14.92
C TYR A 118 11.91 -5.80 15.85
N ALA A 119 11.46 -6.93 16.44
CA ALA A 119 12.32 -7.78 17.25
C ALA A 119 13.48 -8.37 16.42
N LYS A 120 13.19 -8.81 15.19
CA LYS A 120 14.20 -9.30 14.24
C LYS A 120 15.14 -8.18 13.77
N CYS A 121 14.65 -6.97 13.51
CA CYS A 121 15.52 -5.82 13.22
C CYS A 121 16.49 -5.53 14.37
N ALA A 122 16.01 -5.60 15.61
CA ALA A 122 16.87 -5.42 16.78
C ALA A 122 17.92 -6.53 16.92
N ALA A 123 17.64 -7.74 16.43
CA ALA A 123 18.64 -8.82 16.38
C ALA A 123 19.67 -8.58 15.27
N ILE A 124 19.22 -8.17 14.06
CA ILE A 124 20.09 -7.81 12.93
C ILE A 124 21.06 -6.69 13.31
N ARG A 125 20.59 -5.64 13.99
CA ARG A 125 21.48 -4.56 14.44
C ARG A 125 22.53 -5.04 15.45
N ARG A 126 22.13 -5.89 16.39
CA ARG A 126 23.06 -6.51 17.34
C ARG A 126 24.10 -7.39 16.65
N GLU A 127 23.70 -8.13 15.61
CA GLU A 127 24.62 -8.91 14.78
C GLU A 127 25.64 -7.99 14.09
N ALA A 128 25.19 -6.89 13.49
CA ALA A 128 26.06 -5.89 12.87
C ALA A 128 27.06 -5.27 13.87
N ASP A 129 26.60 -4.88 15.06
CA ASP A 129 27.46 -4.33 16.11
C ASP A 129 28.57 -5.32 16.52
N VAL A 130 28.26 -6.61 16.63
CA VAL A 130 29.26 -7.65 16.97
C VAL A 130 30.24 -7.86 15.81
N SER A 131 29.77 -7.84 14.57
CA SER A 131 30.62 -7.97 13.39
C SER A 131 31.61 -6.82 13.23
N GLU A 132 31.23 -5.58 13.54
CA GLU A 132 32.15 -4.43 13.50
C GLU A 132 33.23 -4.51 14.58
N VAL A 133 32.88 -4.96 15.79
CA VAL A 133 33.84 -5.10 16.91
C VAL A 133 34.83 -6.24 16.68
N GLY A 134 34.44 -7.31 15.98
CA GLY A 134 35.32 -8.44 15.66
C GLY A 134 36.33 -8.18 14.53
N MET A 135 36.21 -7.06 13.82
CA MET A 135 37.14 -6.63 12.76
C MET A 135 38.11 -5.51 13.20
N SER A 136 38.00 -5.07 14.47
CA SER A 136 38.86 -4.06 15.11
C SER A 136 40.02 -4.72 15.86
#